data_AF-A0A6A9T1X9-F1
#
_entry.id   AF-A0A6A9T1X9-F1
#
_cell.length_a   1.000
_cell.length_b   1.000
_cell.length_c   1.000
_cell.angle_alpha   90.00
_cell.angle_beta   90.00
_cell.angle_gamma   90.00
#
_symmetry.space_group_name_H-M   'P 1'
#
loop_
_entity.id
_entity.type
_entity.pdbx_description
1 polymer ?
#
loop_
_entity_poly.entity_id
_entity_poly.type
_entity_poly.pdbx_seq_one_letter_code
_entity_poly.pdbx_strand_id
1 'polypeptide(L)'
;MRLDPLSIPYRAVEKSFQFVVGAAFIGFAGFGSNNPGSLGSIVGILAVVLLGLVVGVGWQVAYFKRFEYRLTGDTFDIDSGVVSRREREIPYGRIQNVDISQNVIQRALGIAEVRLETAGGGETEAKLRFVSYDEAERLQEEVAKRKRDETGDGETAPVEERTTALFDITPRELVVLGIVSMDPRLLSIIAVPLSFVGPSVYVQFIPETGSVWLLVGSSLVGIVVVTALLSGVIAMTRYYGFQLRATDDEYRYERGLLQRFSGSIPKSKVQTLTLTENVIARRLGYASLTIETAGYAATGGADSNGSQSAIPIADRDHALSVARRIEPFESLEFQRPPKRARQRYAARYLIVVGVLLAISYAVVALTSVSYPWFAPAALVVLVPPAAHLKWANRGYRIEDDHVLTRNGFWSRRISVVPSYRIQTVVTSATVFQRPAVAGD
;
A
#
# COMPACT_ATOMS: atom_id res chain seq x y z
N MET A 1 18.38 26.53 -4.68
CA MET A 1 18.84 25.50 -5.65
C MET A 1 17.74 25.18 -6.66
N ARG A 2 18.05 24.38 -7.70
CA ARG A 2 17.11 24.03 -8.79
C ARG A 2 16.99 22.52 -8.95
N LEU A 3 15.96 22.09 -9.67
CA LEU A 3 15.78 20.71 -10.12
C LEU A 3 16.91 20.30 -11.08
N ASP A 4 17.02 18.99 -11.34
CA ASP A 4 17.93 18.45 -12.34
C ASP A 4 17.43 18.78 -13.77
N PRO A 5 18.29 19.21 -14.71
CA PRO A 5 17.89 19.48 -16.09
C PRO A 5 17.20 18.31 -16.80
N LEU A 6 17.59 17.06 -16.50
CA LEU A 6 16.97 15.85 -17.04
C LEU A 6 15.51 15.66 -16.58
N SER A 7 15.07 16.42 -15.57
CA SER A 7 13.65 16.46 -15.18
C SER A 7 12.74 17.00 -16.27
N ILE A 8 13.23 17.83 -17.20
CA ILE A 8 12.42 18.39 -18.31
C ILE A 8 12.00 17.28 -19.28
N PRO A 9 12.93 16.58 -19.98
CA PRO A 9 12.56 15.56 -20.94
C PRO A 9 11.81 14.40 -20.28
N TYR A 10 12.20 14.01 -19.07
CA TYR A 10 11.53 12.93 -18.35
C TYR A 10 10.06 13.26 -18.03
N ARG A 11 9.79 14.43 -17.43
CA ARG A 11 8.40 14.86 -17.14
C ARG A 11 7.59 15.12 -18.40
N ALA A 12 8.25 15.58 -19.47
CA ALA A 12 7.58 15.75 -20.75
C ALA A 12 7.06 14.40 -21.23
N VAL A 13 7.92 13.38 -21.35
CA VAL A 13 7.54 12.03 -21.78
C VAL A 13 6.45 11.44 -20.87
N GLU A 14 6.60 11.56 -19.56
CA GLU A 14 5.62 11.05 -18.58
C GLU A 14 4.22 11.64 -18.80
N LYS A 15 4.12 12.94 -19.08
CA LYS A 15 2.85 13.60 -19.36
C LYS A 15 2.37 13.40 -20.80
N SER A 16 3.29 13.29 -21.75
CA SER A 16 2.97 13.09 -23.18
C SER A 16 2.10 11.87 -23.40
N PHE A 17 2.31 10.78 -22.66
CA PHE A 17 1.48 9.59 -22.78
C PHE A 17 0.00 9.87 -22.48
N GLN A 18 -0.29 10.63 -21.41
CA GLN A 18 -1.66 11.02 -21.06
C GLN A 18 -2.28 11.93 -22.13
N PHE A 19 -1.50 12.87 -22.67
CA PHE A 19 -1.96 13.74 -23.75
C PHE A 19 -2.22 12.97 -25.04
N VAL A 20 -1.37 12.00 -25.40
CA VAL A 20 -1.57 11.16 -26.60
C VAL A 20 -2.82 10.32 -26.47
N VAL A 21 -3.06 9.69 -25.31
CA VAL A 21 -4.28 8.91 -25.06
C VAL A 21 -5.51 9.81 -25.10
N GLY A 22 -5.46 10.99 -24.45
CA GLY A 22 -6.55 11.97 -24.48
C GLY A 22 -6.82 12.51 -25.88
N ALA A 23 -5.78 12.83 -26.64
CA ALA A 23 -5.87 13.30 -28.02
C ALA A 23 -6.36 12.19 -28.97
N ALA A 24 -5.99 10.94 -28.74
CA ALA A 24 -6.51 9.80 -29.48
C ALA A 24 -8.01 9.59 -29.20
N PHE A 25 -8.44 9.74 -27.94
CA PHE A 25 -9.85 9.64 -27.55
C PHE A 25 -10.69 10.78 -28.15
N ILE A 26 -10.22 12.03 -28.03
CA ILE A 26 -10.86 13.21 -28.65
C ILE A 26 -10.81 13.11 -30.18
N GLY A 27 -9.70 12.62 -30.73
CA GLY A 27 -9.50 12.37 -32.16
C GLY A 27 -10.52 11.38 -32.70
N PHE A 28 -10.71 10.26 -32.00
CA PHE A 28 -11.68 9.23 -32.33
C PHE A 28 -13.13 9.74 -32.20
N ALA A 29 -13.44 10.49 -31.14
CA ALA A 29 -14.78 11.05 -30.91
C ALA A 29 -15.14 12.22 -31.84
N GLY A 30 -14.17 13.08 -32.18
CA GLY A 30 -14.39 14.31 -32.94
C GLY A 30 -14.12 14.21 -34.44
N PHE A 31 -13.09 13.47 -34.86
CA PHE A 31 -12.73 13.32 -36.28
C PHE A 31 -13.21 11.98 -36.88
N GLY A 32 -13.64 11.04 -36.04
CA GLY A 32 -14.10 9.70 -36.47
C GLY A 32 -15.55 9.63 -36.96
N SER A 33 -16.37 10.68 -36.83
CA SER A 33 -17.81 10.58 -37.10
C SER A 33 -18.17 10.44 -38.59
N ASN A 34 -17.30 10.92 -39.51
CA ASN A 34 -17.66 10.99 -40.94
C ASN A 34 -16.75 10.15 -41.85
N ASN A 35 -15.47 9.90 -41.50
CA ASN A 35 -14.60 8.96 -42.21
C ASN A 35 -13.29 8.66 -41.44
N PRO A 36 -13.26 7.67 -40.52
CA PRO A 36 -12.17 7.43 -39.56
C PRO A 36 -10.81 6.96 -40.15
N GLY A 37 -10.58 7.13 -41.46
CA GLY A 37 -9.31 6.81 -42.14
C GLY A 37 -8.91 7.80 -43.23
N SER A 38 -9.58 8.96 -43.34
CA SER A 38 -9.20 9.97 -44.33
C SER A 38 -7.84 10.60 -44.00
N LEU A 39 -7.03 10.92 -45.01
CA LEU A 39 -5.74 11.62 -44.81
C LEU A 39 -5.89 12.89 -43.97
N GLY A 40 -7.00 13.63 -44.13
CA GLY A 40 -7.30 14.81 -43.33
C GLY A 40 -7.48 14.52 -41.83
N SER A 41 -8.17 13.43 -41.48
CA SER A 41 -8.32 13.01 -40.07
C SER A 41 -6.99 12.59 -39.44
N ILE A 42 -6.14 11.88 -40.18
CA ILE A 42 -4.81 11.45 -39.72
C ILE A 42 -3.91 12.67 -39.50
N VAL A 43 -3.86 13.59 -40.48
CA VAL A 43 -3.07 14.83 -40.38
C VAL A 43 -3.57 15.71 -39.23
N GLY A 44 -4.89 15.81 -39.04
CA GLY A 44 -5.49 16.55 -37.93
C GLY A 44 -5.08 15.98 -36.56
N ILE A 45 -5.17 14.66 -36.39
CA ILE A 45 -4.74 13.99 -35.15
C ILE A 45 -3.24 14.20 -34.91
N LEU A 46 -2.40 14.03 -35.93
CA LEU A 46 -0.95 14.24 -35.81
C LEU A 46 -0.61 15.70 -35.46
N ALA A 47 -1.30 16.68 -36.06
CA ALA A 47 -1.10 18.10 -35.76
C ALA A 47 -1.48 18.42 -34.30
N VAL A 48 -2.60 17.88 -33.80
CA VAL A 48 -3.02 18.04 -32.39
C VAL A 48 -2.03 17.40 -31.43
N VAL A 49 -1.55 16.19 -31.74
CA VAL A 49 -0.54 15.49 -30.94
C VAL A 49 0.77 16.29 -30.90
N LEU A 50 1.25 16.77 -32.05
CA LEU A 50 2.49 17.54 -32.14
C LEU A 50 2.37 18.89 -31.41
N LEU A 51 1.26 19.60 -31.56
CA LEU A 51 0.99 20.84 -30.83
C LEU A 51 0.94 20.58 -29.31
N GLY A 52 0.25 19.51 -28.89
CA GLY A 52 0.20 19.08 -27.50
C GLY A 52 1.58 18.76 -26.93
N LEU A 53 2.46 18.12 -27.70
CA LEU A 53 3.84 17.84 -27.32
C LEU A 53 4.66 19.13 -27.16
N VAL A 54 4.58 20.05 -28.13
CA VAL A 54 5.32 21.33 -28.07
C VAL A 54 4.88 22.15 -26.86
N VAL A 55 3.56 22.28 -26.64
CA VAL A 55 3.01 22.98 -25.47
C VAL A 55 3.41 22.28 -24.17
N GLY A 56 3.34 20.95 -24.14
CA GLY A 56 3.72 20.14 -22.98
C GLY A 56 5.18 20.30 -22.59
N VAL A 57 6.10 20.24 -23.55
CA VAL A 57 7.54 20.48 -23.34
C VAL A 57 7.79 21.92 -22.90
N GLY A 58 7.19 22.90 -23.58
CA GLY A 58 7.30 24.31 -23.21
C GLY A 58 6.85 24.58 -21.77
N TRP A 59 5.77 23.93 -21.34
CA TRP A 59 5.31 23.98 -19.95
C TRP A 59 6.30 23.35 -18.97
N GLN A 60 6.92 22.21 -19.29
CA GLN A 60 7.94 21.60 -18.43
C GLN A 60 9.19 22.47 -18.31
N VAL A 61 9.63 23.12 -19.39
CA VAL A 61 10.72 24.10 -19.36
C VAL A 61 10.37 25.29 -18.49
N ALA A 62 9.16 25.84 -18.65
CA ALA A 62 8.68 26.96 -17.82
C ALA A 62 8.60 26.57 -16.34
N TYR A 63 8.13 25.36 -16.03
CA TYR A 63 8.11 24.81 -14.67
C TYR A 63 9.53 24.68 -14.11
N PHE A 64 10.46 24.10 -14.86
CA PHE A 64 11.86 23.96 -14.43
C PHE A 64 12.50 25.31 -14.10
N LYS A 65 12.32 26.32 -14.96
CA LYS A 65 12.90 27.66 -14.74
C LYS A 65 12.30 28.39 -13.54
N ARG A 66 11.04 28.09 -13.19
CA ARG A 66 10.30 28.74 -12.11
C ARG A 66 10.33 27.96 -10.80
N PHE A 67 10.78 26.71 -10.80
CA PHE A 67 10.87 25.90 -9.59
C PHE A 67 12.18 26.19 -8.86
N GLU A 68 12.07 26.53 -7.57
CA GLU A 68 13.20 26.78 -6.70
C GLU A 68 12.93 26.15 -5.33
N TYR A 69 13.98 25.68 -4.68
CA TYR A 69 13.92 25.27 -3.28
C TYR A 69 15.14 25.81 -2.55
N ARG A 70 14.96 26.17 -1.28
CA ARG A 70 16.01 26.75 -0.43
C ARG A 70 16.00 26.05 0.92
N LEU A 71 17.20 25.83 1.43
CA LEU A 71 17.44 25.28 2.75
C LEU A 71 17.87 26.46 3.63
N THR A 72 16.99 26.93 4.50
CA THR A 72 17.29 28.01 5.45
C THR A 72 17.78 27.43 6.78
N GLY A 73 18.04 28.29 7.78
CA GLY A 73 18.44 27.85 9.12
C GLY A 73 17.39 26.96 9.79
N ASP A 74 16.10 27.33 9.65
CA ASP A 74 15.00 26.71 10.41
C ASP A 74 13.92 26.08 9.52
N THR A 75 13.92 26.40 8.21
CA THR A 75 12.88 25.96 7.26
C THR A 75 13.46 25.40 5.96
N PHE A 76 12.69 24.49 5.36
CA PHE A 76 12.82 24.05 3.99
C PHE A 76 11.78 24.77 3.12
N ASP A 77 12.23 25.66 2.24
CA ASP A 77 11.36 26.51 1.44
C ASP A 77 11.26 25.99 0.00
N ILE A 78 10.06 26.01 -0.56
CA ILE A 78 9.78 25.57 -1.94
C ILE A 78 8.88 26.56 -2.65
N ASP A 79 9.41 27.07 -3.77
CA ASP A 79 8.72 27.93 -4.71
C ASP A 79 8.37 27.14 -5.97
N SER A 80 7.08 26.96 -6.21
CA SER A 80 6.58 26.11 -7.29
C SER A 80 5.45 26.75 -8.10
N GLY A 81 5.23 26.24 -9.31
CA GLY A 81 4.14 26.65 -10.19
C GLY A 81 4.55 27.60 -11.32
N VAL A 82 3.86 27.47 -12.46
CA VAL A 82 4.13 28.26 -13.68
C VAL A 82 3.24 29.50 -13.72
N VAL A 83 1.92 29.30 -13.70
CA VAL A 83 0.91 30.38 -13.78
C VAL A 83 0.49 30.83 -12.39
N SER A 84 0.12 29.88 -11.53
CA SER A 84 -0.17 30.13 -10.11
C SER A 84 1.06 29.73 -9.28
N ARG A 85 1.65 30.71 -8.60
CA ARG A 85 2.80 30.51 -7.71
C ARG A 85 2.32 29.97 -6.37
N ARG A 86 3.06 29.01 -5.82
CA ARG A 86 2.87 28.45 -4.49
C ARG A 86 4.22 28.42 -3.79
N GLU A 87 4.30 29.20 -2.72
CA GLU A 87 5.41 29.22 -1.78
C GLU A 87 5.03 28.36 -0.57
N ARG A 88 5.96 27.54 -0.09
CA ARG A 88 5.77 26.67 1.07
C ARG A 88 7.04 26.73 1.91
N GLU A 89 6.89 27.18 3.14
CA GLU A 89 7.94 27.15 4.14
C GLU A 89 7.63 26.01 5.12
N ILE A 90 8.55 25.06 5.24
CA ILE A 90 8.36 23.85 6.03
C ILE A 90 9.41 23.80 7.14
N PRO A 91 9.05 24.07 8.41
CA PRO A 91 10.00 23.93 9.52
C PRO A 91 10.55 22.51 9.62
N TYR A 92 11.85 22.36 9.91
CA TYR A 92 12.48 21.03 9.96
C TYR A 92 11.83 20.12 11.01
N GLY A 93 11.46 20.65 12.17
CA GLY A 93 10.73 19.94 13.22
C GLY A 93 9.35 19.43 12.80
N ARG A 94 8.77 20.01 11.74
CA ARG A 94 7.49 19.56 11.16
C ARG A 94 7.68 18.42 10.17
N ILE A 95 8.87 18.26 9.58
CA ILE A 95 9.19 17.18 8.64
C ILE A 95 9.25 15.85 9.36
N GLN A 96 8.36 14.95 8.98
CA GLN A 96 8.27 13.60 9.55
C GLN A 96 9.19 12.64 8.84
N ASN A 97 9.01 12.53 7.52
CA ASN A 97 9.72 11.58 6.67
C ASN A 97 10.25 12.28 5.43
N VAL A 98 11.40 11.82 4.95
CA VAL A 98 11.99 12.21 3.68
C VAL A 98 12.19 10.94 2.86
N ASP A 99 11.32 10.72 1.88
CA ASP A 99 11.36 9.54 1.02
C ASP A 99 11.98 9.88 -0.33
N ILE A 100 12.93 9.07 -0.76
CA ILE A 100 13.53 9.11 -2.09
C ILE A 100 12.96 7.95 -2.91
N SER A 101 12.48 8.22 -4.12
CA SER A 101 12.04 7.16 -5.03
C SER A 101 12.60 7.32 -6.44
N GLN A 102 13.00 6.19 -7.01
CA GLN A 102 13.62 6.13 -8.33
C GLN A 102 13.22 4.85 -9.09
N ASN A 103 12.52 4.99 -10.21
CA ASN A 103 12.25 3.87 -11.13
C ASN A 103 13.45 3.55 -12.04
N VAL A 104 13.38 2.46 -12.80
CA VAL A 104 14.46 2.01 -13.70
C VAL A 104 14.95 3.10 -14.65
N ILE A 105 14.02 3.87 -15.24
CA ILE A 105 14.35 4.94 -16.19
C ILE A 105 15.02 6.11 -15.46
N GLN A 106 14.48 6.51 -14.31
CA GLN A 106 15.05 7.55 -13.46
C GLN A 106 16.46 7.17 -12.97
N ARG A 107 16.70 5.89 -12.68
CA ARG A 107 18.02 5.35 -12.31
C ARG A 107 19.02 5.43 -13.45
N ALA A 108 18.61 5.05 -14.66
CA ALA A 108 19.44 5.20 -15.85
C ALA A 108 19.78 6.67 -16.13
N LEU A 109 18.87 7.59 -15.78
CA LEU A 109 19.07 9.04 -15.90
C LEU A 109 19.76 9.69 -14.69
N GLY A 110 20.04 8.96 -13.61
CA GLY A 110 20.65 9.51 -12.39
C GLY A 110 19.77 10.50 -11.60
N ILE A 111 18.45 10.53 -11.85
CA ILE A 111 17.50 11.45 -11.20
C ILE A 111 16.60 10.73 -10.21
N ALA A 112 16.11 11.43 -9.18
CA ALA A 112 15.21 10.88 -8.17
C ALA A 112 14.12 11.89 -7.76
N GLU A 113 13.00 11.36 -7.26
CA GLU A 113 11.96 12.17 -6.63
C GLU A 113 12.14 12.15 -5.12
N VAL A 114 12.20 13.34 -4.51
CA VAL A 114 12.19 13.51 -3.04
C VAL A 114 10.80 13.91 -2.61
N ARG A 115 10.25 13.23 -1.60
CA ARG A 115 8.95 13.50 -0.99
C ARG A 115 9.16 13.85 0.48
N LEU A 116 8.67 15.02 0.86
CA LEU A 116 8.68 15.53 2.23
C LEU A 116 7.27 15.43 2.79
N GLU A 117 7.14 14.71 3.89
CA GLU A 117 5.89 14.54 4.63
C GLU A 117 5.97 15.24 5.97
N THR A 118 4.86 15.82 6.43
CA THR A 118 4.87 16.64 7.64
C THR A 118 3.72 16.35 8.59
N ALA A 119 3.88 16.82 9.83
CA ALA A 119 2.90 16.62 10.88
C ALA A 119 1.61 17.41 10.63
N GLY A 120 0.48 16.69 10.65
CA GLY A 120 -0.87 17.28 10.56
C GLY A 120 -1.45 17.38 9.16
N GLY A 121 -0.73 16.91 8.13
CA GLY A 121 -1.25 16.74 6.76
C GLY A 121 -1.34 15.26 6.40
N GLY A 122 -2.49 14.80 5.93
CA GLY A 122 -2.66 13.41 5.47
C GLY A 122 -2.03 13.11 4.10
N GLU A 123 -1.36 14.09 3.50
CA GLU A 123 -0.74 14.01 2.18
C GLU A 123 0.70 14.53 2.23
N THR A 124 1.52 14.13 1.26
CA THR A 124 2.88 14.69 1.06
C THR A 124 2.80 16.22 0.90
N GLU A 125 3.36 16.97 1.85
CA GLU A 125 3.32 18.45 1.82
C GLU A 125 4.18 19.01 0.68
N ALA A 126 5.27 18.31 0.31
CA ALA A 126 6.17 18.75 -0.74
C ALA A 126 6.81 17.61 -1.56
N LYS A 127 6.94 17.84 -2.87
CA LYS A 127 7.57 16.89 -3.82
C LYS A 127 8.54 17.61 -4.75
N LEU A 128 9.79 17.13 -4.80
CA LEU A 128 10.81 17.60 -5.74
C LEU A 128 10.90 16.60 -6.90
N ARG A 129 10.34 16.96 -8.05
CA ARG A 129 10.31 16.13 -9.27
C ARG A 129 11.10 16.81 -10.39
N PHE A 130 12.40 16.63 -10.55
CA PHE A 130 13.31 15.63 -9.97
C PHE A 130 14.64 16.32 -9.65
N VAL A 131 15.42 15.77 -8.73
CA VAL A 131 16.81 16.17 -8.44
C VAL A 131 17.77 15.03 -8.83
N SER A 132 19.08 15.27 -8.89
CA SER A 132 20.03 14.17 -9.05
C SER A 132 19.97 13.25 -7.82
N TYR A 133 20.38 11.99 -7.99
CA TYR A 133 20.36 11.02 -6.89
C TYR A 133 21.24 11.47 -5.71
N ASP A 134 22.47 11.95 -5.98
CA ASP A 134 23.39 12.45 -4.96
C ASP A 134 22.82 13.67 -4.22
N GLU A 135 22.09 14.55 -4.94
CA GLU A 135 21.40 15.67 -4.32
C GLU A 135 20.23 15.20 -3.45
N ALA A 136 19.49 14.18 -3.87
CA ALA A 136 18.41 13.60 -3.07
C ALA A 136 18.94 13.04 -1.74
N GLU A 137 20.06 12.33 -1.77
CA GLU A 137 20.73 11.78 -0.59
C GLU A 137 21.24 12.90 0.32
N ARG A 138 21.92 13.91 -0.24
CA ARG A 138 22.35 15.11 0.49
C ARG A 138 21.18 15.83 1.17
N LEU A 139 20.05 15.97 0.48
CA LEU A 139 18.85 16.61 1.03
C LEU A 139 18.26 15.80 2.19
N GLN A 140 18.23 14.47 2.08
CA GLN A 140 17.75 13.59 3.15
C GLN A 140 18.63 13.72 4.41
N GLU A 141 19.95 13.68 4.25
CA GLU A 141 20.90 13.83 5.35
C GLU A 141 20.84 15.22 6.00
N GLU A 142 20.83 16.27 5.19
CA GLU A 142 20.84 17.65 5.69
C GLU A 142 19.54 18.01 6.41
N VAL A 143 18.38 17.55 5.90
CA VAL A 143 17.09 17.73 6.58
C VAL A 143 17.05 16.95 7.90
N ALA A 144 17.58 15.72 7.93
CA ALA A 144 17.68 14.94 9.16
C ALA A 144 18.59 15.61 10.18
N LYS A 145 19.73 16.16 9.75
CA LYS A 145 20.67 16.90 10.60
C LYS A 145 20.04 18.15 11.21
N ARG A 146 19.46 19.03 10.40
CA ARG A 146 18.87 20.29 10.92
C ARG A 146 17.67 20.07 11.82
N LYS A 147 16.90 19.02 11.56
CA LYS A 147 15.83 18.59 12.46
C LYS A 147 16.36 18.26 13.86
N ARG A 148 17.55 17.65 13.98
CA ARG A 148 18.20 17.37 15.29
C ARG A 148 18.69 18.63 15.97
N ASP A 149 19.30 19.53 15.20
CA ASP A 149 19.79 20.82 15.71
C ASP A 149 18.62 21.65 16.29
N GLU A 150 17.45 21.64 15.63
CA GLU A 150 16.24 22.34 16.10
C GLU A 150 15.66 21.74 17.39
N THR A 151 15.72 20.42 17.57
CA THR A 151 15.27 19.77 18.81
C THR A 151 16.23 19.92 20.00
N GLY A 152 17.41 20.54 19.79
CA GLY A 152 18.37 20.80 20.86
C GLY A 152 19.22 19.59 21.27
N ASP A 153 19.25 18.54 20.45
CA ASP A 153 20.11 17.35 20.66
C ASP A 153 21.56 17.56 20.14
N GLY A 154 21.88 18.78 19.68
CA GLY A 154 23.06 19.11 18.87
C GLY A 154 24.42 19.23 19.57
N GLU A 155 24.57 18.85 20.85
CA GLU A 155 25.84 18.99 21.57
C GLU A 155 26.64 17.67 21.68
N THR A 156 26.69 16.87 20.61
CA THR A 156 27.66 15.76 20.53
C THR A 156 28.34 15.71 19.16
N ALA A 157 29.68 15.68 19.19
CA ALA A 157 30.64 15.62 18.09
C ALA A 157 30.26 14.63 16.94
N PRO A 158 30.91 14.69 15.75
CA PRO A 158 30.59 13.79 14.63
C PRO A 158 31.02 12.36 14.97
N VAL A 159 30.14 11.64 15.66
CA VAL A 159 30.21 10.19 15.76
C VAL A 159 29.78 9.70 14.39
N GLU A 160 30.65 8.98 13.69
CA GLU A 160 30.23 8.16 12.54
C GLU A 160 28.96 7.42 12.96
N GLU A 161 27.80 7.79 12.40
CA GLU A 161 26.51 7.21 12.76
C GLU A 161 26.63 5.69 12.71
N ARG A 162 26.65 5.03 13.88
CA ARG A 162 26.83 3.59 13.98
C ARG A 162 25.55 2.91 13.48
N THR A 163 25.49 2.77 12.17
CA THR A 163 24.36 2.17 11.48
C THR A 163 24.34 0.69 11.79
N THR A 164 23.40 0.26 12.64
CA THR A 164 23.25 -1.13 13.03
C THR A 164 22.26 -1.83 12.10
N ALA A 165 22.65 -2.94 11.49
CA ALA A 165 21.74 -3.73 10.67
C ALA A 165 20.68 -4.44 11.54
N LEU A 166 19.40 -4.12 11.33
CA LEU A 166 18.30 -4.77 12.03
C LEU A 166 17.74 -5.96 11.27
N PHE A 167 17.64 -5.84 9.94
CA PHE A 167 17.08 -6.88 9.08
C PHE A 167 17.53 -6.68 7.62
N ASP A 168 17.88 -7.78 6.95
CA ASP A 168 18.12 -7.83 5.51
C ASP A 168 17.33 -9.02 4.95
N ILE A 169 16.54 -8.80 3.89
CA ILE A 169 15.72 -9.87 3.32
C ILE A 169 16.58 -10.90 2.59
N THR A 170 16.38 -12.16 2.91
CA THR A 170 17.04 -13.27 2.21
C THR A 170 16.31 -13.63 0.91
N PRO A 171 16.99 -14.26 -0.08
CA PRO A 171 16.32 -14.75 -1.29
C PRO A 171 15.19 -15.75 -0.99
N ARG A 172 15.36 -16.57 0.06
CA ARG A 172 14.32 -17.50 0.52
C ARG A 172 13.09 -16.77 1.04
N GLU A 173 13.28 -15.77 1.90
CA GLU A 173 12.19 -14.93 2.40
C GLU A 173 11.49 -14.18 1.26
N LEU A 174 12.21 -13.73 0.24
CA LEU A 174 11.62 -13.07 -0.91
C LEU A 174 10.69 -14.02 -1.71
N VAL A 175 11.10 -15.28 -1.91
CA VAL A 175 10.23 -16.29 -2.55
C VAL A 175 9.01 -16.61 -1.68
N VAL A 176 9.20 -16.78 -0.37
CA VAL A 176 8.10 -17.01 0.57
C VAL A 176 7.14 -15.81 0.56
N LEU A 177 7.65 -14.58 0.54
CA LEU A 177 6.85 -13.37 0.39
C LEU A 177 5.96 -13.47 -0.83
N GLY A 178 6.52 -13.80 -2.00
CA GLY A 178 5.78 -13.90 -3.25
C GLY A 178 4.62 -14.92 -3.21
N ILE A 179 4.81 -16.05 -2.52
CA ILE A 179 3.76 -17.07 -2.34
C ILE A 179 2.66 -16.57 -1.39
N VAL A 180 3.06 -15.80 -0.38
CA VAL A 180 2.20 -15.38 0.73
C VAL A 180 1.46 -14.08 0.43
N SER A 181 1.96 -13.24 -0.49
CA SER A 181 1.50 -11.88 -0.76
C SER A 181 0.39 -11.78 -1.81
N MET A 182 -0.58 -12.69 -1.79
CA MET A 182 -1.69 -12.64 -2.74
C MET A 182 -2.56 -11.40 -2.50
N ASP A 183 -2.69 -10.53 -3.50
CA ASP A 183 -3.61 -9.39 -3.45
C ASP A 183 -4.92 -9.74 -4.18
N PRO A 184 -6.03 -9.97 -3.46
CA PRO A 184 -7.29 -10.32 -4.09
C PRO A 184 -7.84 -9.19 -4.97
N ARG A 185 -7.34 -7.96 -4.86
CA ARG A 185 -7.72 -6.86 -5.77
C ARG A 185 -7.26 -7.10 -7.20
N LEU A 186 -6.17 -7.84 -7.41
CA LEU A 186 -5.72 -8.22 -8.75
C LEU A 186 -6.69 -9.21 -9.42
N LEU A 187 -7.47 -9.97 -8.62
CA LEU A 187 -8.50 -10.85 -9.18
C LEU A 187 -9.52 -10.06 -9.98
N SER A 188 -9.96 -8.88 -9.51
CA SER A 188 -10.93 -8.07 -10.27
C SER A 188 -10.31 -7.48 -11.55
N ILE A 189 -9.04 -7.09 -11.51
CA ILE A 189 -8.32 -6.54 -12.67
C ILE A 189 -8.17 -7.59 -13.77
N ILE A 190 -7.98 -8.87 -13.42
CA ILE A 190 -7.87 -9.97 -14.38
C ILE A 190 -9.24 -10.51 -14.79
N ALA A 191 -10.14 -10.72 -13.83
CA ALA A 191 -11.44 -11.34 -14.07
C ALA A 191 -12.35 -10.48 -14.96
N VAL A 192 -12.31 -9.15 -14.83
CA VAL A 192 -13.17 -8.26 -15.60
C VAL A 192 -12.86 -8.33 -17.11
N PRO A 193 -11.64 -8.04 -17.60
CA PRO A 193 -11.28 -8.21 -19.01
C PRO A 193 -11.51 -9.63 -19.52
N LEU A 194 -11.17 -10.63 -18.70
CA LEU A 194 -11.37 -12.03 -19.07
C LEU A 194 -12.85 -12.41 -19.16
N SER A 195 -13.76 -11.73 -18.47
CA SER A 195 -15.20 -11.95 -18.65
C SER A 195 -15.70 -11.47 -20.03
N PHE A 196 -15.05 -10.46 -20.62
CA PHE A 196 -15.40 -9.96 -21.95
C PHE A 196 -14.81 -10.83 -23.06
N VAL A 197 -13.55 -11.26 -22.92
CA VAL A 197 -12.83 -12.01 -23.95
C VAL A 197 -12.95 -13.53 -23.77
N GLY A 198 -13.21 -13.97 -22.55
CA GLY A 198 -13.33 -15.37 -22.13
C GLY A 198 -14.30 -16.16 -23.00
N PRO A 199 -15.56 -15.72 -23.22
CA PRO A 199 -16.51 -16.46 -24.06
C PRO A 199 -15.97 -16.79 -25.46
N SER A 200 -15.30 -15.83 -26.12
CA SER A 200 -14.71 -16.02 -27.45
C SER A 200 -13.52 -16.98 -27.45
N VAL A 201 -12.69 -16.91 -26.40
CA VAL A 201 -11.56 -17.83 -26.19
C VAL A 201 -12.09 -19.23 -25.88
N TYR A 202 -13.09 -19.36 -25.01
CA TYR A 202 -13.69 -20.65 -24.65
C TYR A 202 -14.21 -21.38 -25.88
N VAL A 203 -14.97 -20.72 -26.76
CA VAL A 203 -15.51 -21.36 -27.97
C VAL A 203 -14.41 -21.91 -28.90
N GLN A 204 -13.20 -21.35 -28.88
CA GLN A 204 -12.07 -21.85 -29.68
C GLN A 204 -11.32 -23.03 -29.05
N PHE A 205 -11.36 -23.17 -27.72
CA PHE A 205 -10.59 -24.17 -26.97
C PHE A 205 -11.45 -25.28 -26.35
N ILE A 206 -12.78 -25.24 -26.51
CA ILE A 206 -13.69 -26.28 -26.01
C ILE A 206 -13.70 -27.47 -26.99
N PRO A 207 -13.30 -28.68 -26.55
CA PRO A 207 -13.70 -29.91 -27.22
C PRO A 207 -15.21 -30.10 -27.02
N GLU A 208 -15.95 -30.54 -28.05
CA GLU A 208 -17.41 -30.71 -28.00
C GLU A 208 -17.93 -31.59 -26.84
N THR A 209 -17.04 -32.32 -26.16
CA THR A 209 -17.31 -33.26 -25.08
C THR A 209 -17.15 -32.71 -23.65
N GLY A 210 -16.68 -31.47 -23.46
CA GLY A 210 -16.41 -30.91 -22.13
C GLY A 210 -17.64 -30.39 -21.39
N SER A 211 -17.87 -30.82 -20.14
CA SER A 211 -18.92 -30.21 -19.30
C SER A 211 -18.59 -28.74 -18.99
N VAL A 212 -19.56 -27.85 -19.18
CA VAL A 212 -19.41 -26.39 -18.95
C VAL A 212 -18.88 -26.09 -17.54
N TRP A 213 -19.25 -26.90 -16.55
CA TRP A 213 -18.81 -26.77 -15.16
C TRP A 213 -17.31 -27.05 -14.96
N LEU A 214 -16.74 -28.03 -15.66
CA LEU A 214 -15.30 -28.30 -15.59
C LEU A 214 -14.50 -27.15 -16.22
N LEU A 215 -15.00 -26.56 -17.29
CA LEU A 215 -14.39 -25.41 -17.94
C LEU A 215 -14.40 -24.19 -17.02
N VAL A 216 -15.58 -23.79 -16.52
CA VAL A 216 -15.71 -22.67 -15.57
C VAL A 216 -14.85 -22.91 -14.33
N GLY A 217 -14.84 -24.12 -13.78
CA GLY A 217 -13.99 -24.49 -12.64
C GLY A 217 -12.49 -24.33 -12.96
N SER A 218 -12.03 -24.89 -14.09
CA SER A 218 -10.63 -24.80 -14.51
C SER A 218 -10.17 -23.37 -14.78
N SER A 219 -11.05 -22.54 -15.34
CA SER A 219 -10.80 -21.13 -15.59
C SER A 219 -10.68 -20.33 -14.31
N LEU A 220 -11.57 -20.56 -13.35
CA LEU A 220 -11.48 -19.90 -12.04
C LEU A 220 -10.17 -20.27 -11.33
N VAL A 221 -9.78 -21.55 -11.38
CA VAL A 221 -8.49 -21.99 -10.86
C VAL A 221 -7.34 -21.31 -11.61
N GLY A 222 -7.39 -21.27 -12.94
CA GLY A 222 -6.40 -20.59 -13.78
C GLY A 222 -6.25 -19.11 -13.44
N ILE A 223 -7.36 -18.38 -13.29
CA ILE A 223 -7.38 -16.96 -12.87
C ILE A 223 -6.73 -16.81 -11.51
N VAL A 224 -7.10 -17.64 -10.53
CA VAL A 224 -6.55 -17.58 -9.17
C VAL A 224 -5.04 -17.84 -9.21
N VAL A 225 -4.57 -18.83 -9.97
CA VAL A 225 -3.15 -19.17 -10.11
C VAL A 225 -2.39 -18.03 -10.79
N VAL A 226 -2.86 -17.52 -11.93
CA VAL A 226 -2.23 -16.39 -12.63
C VAL A 226 -2.18 -15.16 -11.74
N THR A 227 -3.25 -14.88 -11.01
CA THR A 227 -3.30 -13.76 -10.07
C THR A 227 -2.32 -13.94 -8.92
N ALA A 228 -2.20 -15.14 -8.36
CA ALA A 228 -1.25 -15.45 -7.31
C ALA A 228 0.20 -15.30 -7.80
N LEU A 229 0.52 -15.82 -9.00
CA LEU A 229 1.84 -15.67 -9.62
C LEU A 229 2.18 -14.20 -9.87
N LEU A 230 1.25 -13.44 -10.46
CA LEU A 230 1.46 -12.02 -10.72
C LEU A 230 1.62 -11.22 -9.43
N SER A 231 0.78 -11.47 -8.43
CA SER A 231 0.90 -10.87 -7.08
C SER A 231 2.27 -11.16 -6.47
N GLY A 232 2.73 -12.40 -6.61
CA GLY A 232 4.02 -12.83 -6.09
C GLY A 232 5.19 -12.12 -6.76
N VAL A 233 5.21 -12.05 -8.09
CA VAL A 233 6.24 -11.31 -8.84
C VAL A 233 6.22 -9.81 -8.49
N ILE A 234 5.05 -9.21 -8.38
CA ILE A 234 4.91 -7.80 -7.96
C ILE A 234 5.46 -7.60 -6.54
N ALA A 235 5.16 -8.49 -5.60
CA ALA A 235 5.70 -8.37 -4.24
C ALA A 235 7.21 -8.58 -4.19
N MET A 236 7.73 -9.58 -4.92
CA MET A 236 9.16 -9.83 -5.02
C MET A 236 9.90 -8.62 -5.60
N THR A 237 9.39 -8.02 -6.68
CA THR A 237 10.01 -6.83 -7.26
C THR A 237 9.91 -5.60 -6.35
N ARG A 238 8.82 -5.46 -5.57
CA ARG A 238 8.59 -4.33 -4.64
C ARG A 238 9.49 -4.37 -3.40
N TYR A 239 9.83 -5.56 -2.92
CA TYR A 239 10.62 -5.79 -1.69
C TYR A 239 11.98 -6.43 -1.96
N TYR A 240 12.40 -6.50 -3.22
CA TYR A 240 13.73 -6.96 -3.59
C TYR A 240 14.80 -6.11 -2.88
N GLY A 241 15.80 -6.77 -2.30
CA GLY A 241 16.88 -6.08 -1.60
C GLY A 241 16.40 -5.25 -0.41
N PHE A 242 15.29 -5.63 0.22
CA PHE A 242 14.81 -4.94 1.42
C PHE A 242 15.83 -4.98 2.54
N GLN A 243 16.16 -3.82 3.10
CA GLN A 243 17.06 -3.65 4.24
C GLN A 243 16.44 -2.70 5.25
N LEU A 244 16.63 -2.98 6.53
CA LEU A 244 16.26 -2.12 7.65
C LEU A 244 17.50 -1.90 8.52
N ARG A 245 17.89 -0.65 8.65
CA ARG A 245 19.03 -0.20 9.44
C ARG A 245 18.56 0.74 10.54
N ALA A 246 19.18 0.65 11.72
CA ALA A 246 18.93 1.55 12.83
C ALA A 246 20.12 2.50 13.00
N THR A 247 19.81 3.78 13.03
CA THR A 247 20.68 4.86 13.49
C THR A 247 20.27 5.23 14.92
N ASP A 248 20.90 6.22 15.55
CA ASP A 248 20.56 6.65 16.92
C ASP A 248 19.11 7.18 17.01
N ASP A 249 18.66 7.99 16.05
CA ASP A 249 17.34 8.65 16.12
C ASP A 249 16.28 8.10 15.16
N GLU A 250 16.69 7.29 14.18
CA GLU A 250 15.81 6.86 13.08
C GLU A 250 16.08 5.44 12.61
N TYR A 251 15.06 4.86 11.98
CA TYR A 251 15.15 3.63 11.21
C TYR A 251 15.16 3.98 9.72
N ARG A 252 16.21 3.60 9.00
CA ARG A 252 16.30 3.76 7.54
C ARG A 252 15.96 2.44 6.88
N TYR A 253 15.14 2.50 5.84
CA TYR A 253 14.81 1.33 5.04
C TYR A 253 15.03 1.59 3.56
N GLU A 254 15.50 0.55 2.86
CA GLU A 254 15.66 0.56 1.41
C GLU A 254 14.97 -0.65 0.81
N ARG A 255 14.37 -0.51 -0.37
CA ARG A 255 13.73 -1.63 -1.09
C ARG A 255 13.46 -1.35 -2.56
N GLY A 256 13.31 -2.43 -3.32
CA GLY A 256 12.66 -2.45 -4.63
C GLY A 256 13.62 -2.57 -5.80
N LEU A 257 13.25 -3.42 -6.75
CA LEU A 257 14.03 -3.70 -7.97
C LEU A 257 13.72 -2.67 -9.07
N LEU A 258 12.45 -2.61 -9.48
CA LEU A 258 11.98 -1.76 -10.58
C LEU A 258 11.83 -0.30 -10.14
N GLN A 259 11.34 -0.10 -8.92
CA GLN A 259 11.26 1.20 -8.28
C GLN A 259 11.95 1.08 -6.93
N ARG A 260 13.12 1.71 -6.82
CA ARG A 260 13.88 1.80 -5.57
C ARG A 260 13.24 2.88 -4.71
N PHE A 261 12.99 2.53 -3.46
CA PHE A 261 12.52 3.42 -2.43
C PHE A 261 13.54 3.41 -1.29
N SER A 262 13.94 4.60 -0.84
CA SER A 262 14.68 4.82 0.40
C SER A 262 13.86 5.76 1.26
N GLY A 263 13.70 5.45 2.54
CA GLY A 263 12.93 6.26 3.48
C GLY A 263 13.49 6.16 4.89
N SER A 264 13.21 7.17 5.71
CA SER A 264 13.56 7.20 7.13
C SER A 264 12.32 7.35 8.02
N ILE A 265 12.35 6.66 9.15
CA ILE A 265 11.29 6.65 10.17
C ILE A 265 11.92 7.05 11.51
N PRO A 266 11.60 8.22 12.08
CA PRO A 266 12.10 8.61 13.40
C PRO A 266 11.61 7.68 14.50
N LYS A 267 12.50 7.25 15.41
CA LYS A 267 12.16 6.35 16.53
C LYS A 267 11.07 6.95 17.43
N SER A 268 11.16 8.25 17.70
CA SER A 268 10.19 9.01 18.50
C SER A 268 8.77 9.05 17.90
N LYS A 269 8.60 8.64 16.63
CA LYS A 269 7.30 8.63 15.94
C LYS A 269 6.68 7.24 15.81
N VAL A 270 7.37 6.17 16.21
CA VAL A 270 6.80 4.82 16.28
C VAL A 270 5.64 4.81 17.30
N GLN A 271 4.47 4.36 16.86
CA GLN A 271 3.25 4.30 17.68
C GLN A 271 2.82 2.87 17.95
N THR A 272 2.75 2.06 16.91
CA THR A 272 2.27 0.67 17.01
C THR A 272 3.19 -0.24 16.22
N LEU A 273 3.58 -1.36 16.82
CA LEU A 273 4.19 -2.48 16.10
C LEU A 273 3.12 -3.52 15.82
N THR A 274 2.86 -3.83 14.55
CA THR A 274 1.90 -4.85 14.16
C THR A 274 2.56 -6.02 13.46
N LEU A 275 2.53 -7.19 14.09
CA LEU A 275 2.91 -8.45 13.49
C LEU A 275 1.71 -9.04 12.74
N THR A 276 1.84 -9.31 11.44
CA THR A 276 0.78 -9.91 10.62
C THR A 276 1.19 -11.28 10.09
N GLU A 277 0.32 -12.26 10.28
CA GLU A 277 0.52 -13.64 9.86
C GLU A 277 -0.75 -14.11 9.12
N ASN A 278 -0.69 -14.18 7.79
CA ASN A 278 -1.78 -14.80 7.04
C ASN A 278 -1.76 -16.34 7.20
N VAL A 279 -2.79 -17.03 6.72
CA VAL A 279 -2.90 -18.50 6.88
C VAL A 279 -1.68 -19.22 6.33
N ILE A 280 -1.21 -18.81 5.14
CA ILE A 280 -0.09 -19.45 4.45
C ILE A 280 1.21 -19.15 5.21
N ALA A 281 1.49 -17.88 5.53
CA ALA A 281 2.66 -17.45 6.29
C ALA A 281 2.76 -18.19 7.61
N ARG A 282 1.67 -18.21 8.38
CA ARG A 282 1.58 -18.87 9.68
C ARG A 282 1.84 -20.37 9.61
N ARG A 283 1.38 -21.02 8.54
CA ARG A 283 1.62 -22.46 8.33
C ARG A 283 3.06 -22.73 7.89
N LEU A 284 3.71 -21.78 7.24
CA LEU A 284 5.12 -21.82 6.86
C LEU A 284 6.07 -21.33 7.97
N GLY A 285 5.56 -20.79 9.08
CA GLY A 285 6.38 -20.25 10.19
C GLY A 285 6.81 -18.78 10.02
N TYR A 286 6.19 -18.04 9.09
CA TYR A 286 6.57 -16.66 8.75
C TYR A 286 5.57 -15.62 9.22
N ALA A 287 6.06 -14.39 9.42
CA ALA A 287 5.29 -13.23 9.80
C ALA A 287 5.86 -11.95 9.14
N SER A 288 5.02 -10.94 8.93
CA SER A 288 5.45 -9.59 8.56
C SER A 288 5.38 -8.66 9.76
N LEU A 289 6.27 -7.67 9.84
CA LEU A 289 6.26 -6.62 10.88
C LEU A 289 6.00 -5.27 10.22
N THR A 290 5.02 -4.55 10.74
CA THR A 290 4.61 -3.24 10.24
C THR A 290 4.74 -2.22 11.37
N ILE A 291 5.31 -1.06 11.06
CA ILE A 291 5.39 0.08 11.99
C ILE A 291 4.30 1.06 11.57
N GLU A 292 3.42 1.41 12.51
CA GLU A 292 2.51 2.54 12.37
C GLU A 292 3.14 3.75 13.05
N THR A 293 3.22 4.87 12.33
CA THR A 293 3.83 6.11 12.80
C THR A 293 2.77 7.21 12.98
N ALA A 294 3.02 8.14 13.89
CA ALA A 294 2.13 9.27 14.11
C ALA A 294 2.20 10.28 12.94
N GLY A 295 1.05 10.65 12.38
CA GLY A 295 0.93 11.61 11.27
C GLY A 295 0.83 10.98 9.89
N TYR A 296 1.06 9.66 9.77
CA TYR A 296 0.91 8.94 8.52
C TYR A 296 -0.55 8.50 8.33
N ALA A 297 -1.35 9.35 7.68
CA ALA A 297 -2.69 8.95 7.23
C ALA A 297 -2.54 8.15 5.93
N ALA A 298 -3.19 6.98 5.84
CA ALA A 298 -3.36 6.27 4.58
C ALA A 298 -4.16 7.16 3.61
N THR A 299 -3.46 7.92 2.78
CA THR A 299 -4.10 8.75 1.75
C THR A 299 -4.84 7.82 0.78
N GLY A 300 -6.08 8.18 0.45
CA GLY A 300 -7.01 7.38 -0.36
C GLY A 300 -6.62 7.26 -1.85
N GLY A 301 -5.48 6.64 -2.14
CA GLY A 301 -5.07 6.20 -3.47
C GLY A 301 -4.62 4.75 -3.42
N ALA A 302 -4.90 3.98 -4.47
CA ALA A 302 -4.66 2.54 -4.53
C ALA A 302 -3.19 2.10 -4.34
N ASP A 303 -2.24 3.03 -4.24
CA ASP A 303 -0.80 2.77 -4.11
C ASP A 303 -0.10 3.42 -2.89
N SER A 304 -0.83 4.09 -1.99
CA SER A 304 -0.26 4.66 -0.75
C SER A 304 -0.72 3.86 0.47
N ASN A 305 -0.08 2.70 0.70
CA ASN A 305 -0.24 1.99 1.96
C ASN A 305 0.33 2.84 3.10
N GLY A 306 -0.57 3.47 3.85
CA GLY A 306 -0.41 4.16 5.13
C GLY A 306 0.26 3.37 6.26
N SER A 307 1.01 2.32 5.94
CA SER A 307 1.69 1.45 6.89
C SER A 307 2.97 0.99 6.23
N GLN A 308 4.10 1.58 6.61
CA GLN A 308 5.39 1.17 6.06
C GLN A 308 5.74 -0.19 6.67
N SER A 309 5.90 -1.20 5.81
CA SER A 309 6.32 -2.52 6.25
C SER A 309 7.77 -2.42 6.72
N ALA A 310 7.99 -2.49 8.02
CA ALA A 310 9.34 -2.50 8.60
C ALA A 310 10.06 -3.82 8.32
N ILE A 311 9.32 -4.92 8.22
CA ILE A 311 9.81 -6.21 7.74
C ILE A 311 8.72 -6.82 6.85
N PRO A 312 8.96 -7.00 5.54
CA PRO A 312 7.95 -7.53 4.63
C PRO A 312 7.57 -8.97 4.94
N ILE A 313 8.55 -9.81 5.25
CA ILE A 313 8.36 -11.14 5.80
C ILE A 313 9.67 -11.62 6.43
N ALA A 314 9.58 -12.34 7.53
CA ALA A 314 10.69 -13.06 8.14
C ALA A 314 10.16 -14.29 8.87
N ASP A 315 11.06 -15.19 9.26
CA ASP A 315 10.72 -16.21 10.25
C ASP A 315 10.09 -15.53 11.47
N ARG A 316 9.04 -16.14 12.02
CA ARG A 316 8.25 -15.54 13.10
C ARG A 316 9.12 -15.15 14.30
N ASP A 317 10.09 -15.98 14.68
CA ASP A 317 10.92 -15.70 15.85
C ASP A 317 11.94 -14.60 15.54
N HIS A 318 12.43 -14.55 14.31
CA HIS A 318 13.26 -13.44 13.84
C HIS A 318 12.48 -12.12 13.83
N ALA A 319 11.27 -12.09 13.26
CA ALA A 319 10.41 -10.90 13.26
C ALA A 319 10.10 -10.40 14.68
N LEU A 320 9.87 -11.32 15.62
CA LEU A 320 9.66 -10.99 17.03
C LEU A 320 10.93 -10.46 17.70
N SER A 321 12.10 -11.02 17.38
CA SER A 321 13.37 -10.51 17.91
C SER A 321 13.62 -9.07 17.46
N VAL A 322 13.33 -8.73 16.20
CA VAL A 322 13.46 -7.36 15.70
C VAL A 322 12.41 -6.45 16.35
N ALA A 323 11.16 -6.90 16.46
CA ALA A 323 10.11 -6.13 17.13
C ALA A 323 10.51 -5.77 18.58
N ARG A 324 11.08 -6.72 19.33
CA ARG A 324 11.58 -6.49 20.70
C ARG A 324 12.78 -5.56 20.80
N ARG A 325 13.60 -5.49 19.74
CA ARG A 325 14.69 -4.50 19.64
C ARG A 325 14.16 -3.09 19.38
N ILE A 326 13.01 -2.97 18.71
CA ILE A 326 12.38 -1.68 18.41
C ILE A 326 11.59 -1.18 19.62
N GLU A 327 10.72 -2.02 20.19
CA GLU A 327 10.01 -1.75 21.44
C GLU A 327 10.08 -2.99 22.34
N PRO A 328 10.63 -2.89 23.56
CA PRO A 328 10.67 -4.01 24.50
C PRO A 328 9.27 -4.36 25.03
N PHE A 329 8.80 -5.58 24.78
CA PHE A 329 7.54 -6.09 25.35
C PHE A 329 7.69 -7.55 25.82
N GLU A 330 6.88 -7.95 26.79
CA GLU A 330 6.91 -9.29 27.37
C GLU A 330 6.18 -10.35 26.50
N SER A 331 6.15 -11.59 26.96
CA SER A 331 5.63 -12.77 26.23
C SER A 331 4.27 -12.56 25.53
N LEU A 332 4.04 -13.28 24.42
CA LEU A 332 2.81 -13.21 23.62
C LEU A 332 1.67 -14.12 24.13
N GLU A 333 1.38 -14.08 25.43
CA GLU A 333 0.27 -14.86 26.02
C GLU A 333 -0.99 -14.02 26.16
N PHE A 334 -2.05 -14.38 25.44
CA PHE A 334 -3.26 -13.56 25.34
C PHE A 334 -4.41 -14.13 26.17
N GLN A 335 -5.11 -13.25 26.88
CA GLN A 335 -6.42 -13.54 27.45
C GLN A 335 -7.44 -13.66 26.32
N ARG A 336 -8.21 -14.76 26.34
CA ARG A 336 -9.20 -15.05 25.30
C ARG A 336 -10.58 -14.52 25.70
N PRO A 337 -11.42 -14.07 24.73
CA PRO A 337 -12.80 -13.72 25.01
C PRO A 337 -13.60 -14.90 25.60
N PRO A 338 -14.69 -14.63 26.35
CA PRO A 338 -15.55 -15.68 26.88
C PRO A 338 -16.16 -16.54 25.77
N LYS A 339 -16.46 -17.82 26.07
CA LYS A 339 -17.01 -18.79 25.11
C LYS A 339 -18.33 -18.32 24.46
N ARG A 340 -19.11 -17.47 25.14
CA ARG A 340 -20.33 -16.84 24.60
C ARG A 340 -20.08 -16.02 23.33
N ALA A 341 -18.88 -15.45 23.17
CA ALA A 341 -18.49 -14.73 21.96
C ALA A 341 -18.49 -15.63 20.71
N ARG A 342 -18.12 -16.91 20.87
CA ARG A 342 -18.16 -17.91 19.78
C ARG A 342 -19.57 -18.09 19.21
N GLN A 343 -20.58 -18.17 20.09
CA GLN A 343 -21.99 -18.29 19.69
C GLN A 343 -22.48 -17.03 18.97
N ARG A 344 -22.09 -15.84 19.47
CA ARG A 344 -22.42 -14.56 18.82
C ARG A 344 -21.82 -14.44 17.41
N TYR A 345 -20.60 -14.94 17.19
CA TYR A 345 -20.02 -15.01 15.85
C TYR A 345 -20.79 -15.98 14.94
N ALA A 346 -21.18 -17.15 15.44
CA ALA A 346 -21.98 -18.10 14.68
C ALA A 346 -23.33 -17.49 14.25
N ALA A 347 -24.04 -16.84 15.17
CA ALA A 347 -25.29 -16.13 14.87
C ALA A 347 -25.08 -15.05 13.79
N ARG A 348 -24.02 -14.23 13.91
CA ARG A 348 -23.70 -13.21 12.90
C ARG A 348 -23.46 -13.81 11.52
N TYR A 349 -22.74 -14.93 11.44
CA TYR A 349 -22.47 -15.58 10.15
C TYR A 349 -23.72 -16.26 9.58
N LEU A 350 -24.60 -16.82 10.41
CA LEU A 350 -25.91 -17.32 9.96
C LEU A 350 -26.78 -16.21 9.38
N ILE A 351 -26.79 -15.02 9.98
CA ILE A 351 -27.51 -13.87 9.43
C ILE A 351 -26.99 -13.53 8.03
N VAL A 352 -25.67 -13.50 7.83
CA VAL A 352 -25.07 -13.25 6.51
C VAL A 352 -25.50 -14.31 5.50
N VAL A 353 -25.47 -15.59 5.87
CA VAL A 353 -25.93 -16.68 5.00
C VAL A 353 -27.42 -16.54 4.67
N GLY A 354 -28.26 -16.17 5.66
CA GLY A 354 -29.68 -15.90 5.46
C GLY A 354 -29.95 -14.74 4.50
N VAL A 355 -29.17 -13.65 4.59
CA VAL A 355 -29.25 -12.53 3.64
C VAL A 355 -28.84 -12.95 2.23
N LEU A 356 -27.76 -13.73 2.09
CA LEU A 356 -27.33 -14.25 0.78
C LEU A 356 -28.40 -15.17 0.16
N LEU A 357 -29.03 -16.01 0.96
CA LEU A 357 -30.16 -16.83 0.53
C LEU A 357 -31.35 -15.98 0.07
N ALA A 358 -31.71 -14.94 0.84
CA ALA A 358 -32.79 -14.03 0.50
C ALA A 358 -32.53 -13.29 -0.81
N ILE A 359 -31.29 -12.79 -1.01
CA ILE A 359 -30.88 -12.13 -2.26
C ILE A 359 -30.92 -13.13 -3.43
N SER A 360 -30.36 -14.33 -3.24
CA SER A 360 -30.31 -15.34 -4.30
C SER A 360 -31.72 -15.76 -4.73
N TYR A 361 -32.62 -15.96 -3.76
CA TYR A 361 -34.03 -16.21 -4.02
C TYR A 361 -34.72 -15.04 -4.75
N ALA A 362 -34.47 -13.80 -4.31
CA ALA A 362 -35.03 -12.60 -4.95
C ALA A 362 -34.60 -12.47 -6.42
N VAL A 363 -33.36 -12.82 -6.78
CA VAL A 363 -32.92 -12.84 -8.18
C VAL A 363 -33.73 -13.84 -9.01
N VAL A 364 -33.95 -15.07 -8.52
CA VAL A 364 -34.78 -16.05 -9.23
C VAL A 364 -36.24 -15.63 -9.30
N ALA A 365 -36.76 -14.98 -8.26
CA ALA A 365 -38.15 -14.53 -8.21
C ALA A 365 -38.43 -13.32 -9.14
N LEU A 366 -37.44 -12.44 -9.33
CA LEU A 366 -37.57 -11.20 -10.11
C LEU A 366 -37.03 -11.32 -11.54
N THR A 367 -36.29 -12.37 -11.87
CA THR A 367 -35.71 -12.61 -13.19
C THR A 367 -36.15 -13.96 -13.75
N SER A 368 -36.08 -14.16 -15.07
CA SER A 368 -36.34 -15.46 -15.70
C SER A 368 -35.16 -16.44 -15.61
N VAL A 369 -34.16 -16.14 -14.80
CA VAL A 369 -32.94 -16.96 -14.66
C VAL A 369 -33.19 -18.09 -13.67
N SER A 370 -33.13 -19.34 -14.15
CA SER A 370 -33.23 -20.54 -13.31
C SER A 370 -31.84 -21.02 -12.89
N TYR A 371 -31.56 -20.97 -11.58
CA TYR A 371 -30.34 -21.49 -10.96
C TYR A 371 -30.62 -21.92 -9.51
N PRO A 372 -29.75 -22.72 -8.86
CA PRO A 372 -30.01 -23.22 -7.52
C PRO A 372 -29.87 -22.09 -6.48
N TRP A 373 -30.96 -21.36 -6.22
CA TRP A 373 -30.99 -20.23 -5.26
C TRP A 373 -30.62 -20.64 -3.83
N PHE A 374 -30.76 -21.92 -3.49
CA PHE A 374 -30.39 -22.48 -2.19
C PHE A 374 -28.88 -22.78 -2.06
N ALA A 375 -28.08 -22.63 -3.12
CA ALA A 375 -26.64 -22.90 -3.08
C ALA A 375 -25.89 -22.21 -1.91
N PRO A 376 -26.20 -20.95 -1.52
CA PRO A 376 -25.58 -20.32 -0.36
C PRO A 376 -25.83 -21.05 0.97
N ALA A 377 -26.87 -21.89 1.09
CA ALA A 377 -27.17 -22.65 2.31
C ALA A 377 -26.03 -23.63 2.67
N ALA A 378 -25.23 -24.06 1.70
CA ALA A 378 -24.04 -24.87 1.95
C ALA A 378 -23.04 -24.19 2.91
N LEU A 379 -23.02 -22.85 2.96
CA LEU A 379 -22.15 -22.08 3.87
C LEU A 379 -22.50 -22.28 5.35
N VAL A 380 -23.70 -22.77 5.69
CA VAL A 380 -24.09 -23.07 7.07
C VAL A 380 -23.12 -24.07 7.71
N VAL A 381 -22.62 -25.04 6.95
CA VAL A 381 -21.63 -26.03 7.43
C VAL A 381 -20.31 -25.37 7.84
N LEU A 382 -19.94 -24.26 7.19
CA LEU A 382 -18.71 -23.51 7.49
C LEU A 382 -18.87 -22.54 8.68
N VAL A 383 -20.10 -22.28 9.14
CA VAL A 383 -20.36 -21.33 10.22
C VAL A 383 -19.68 -21.75 11.54
N PRO A 384 -19.88 -22.97 12.08
CA PRO A 384 -19.24 -23.38 13.33
C PRO A 384 -17.70 -23.28 13.31
N PRO A 385 -16.98 -23.81 12.30
CA PRO A 385 -15.52 -23.68 12.26
C PRO A 385 -15.08 -22.22 12.07
N ALA A 386 -15.77 -21.44 11.24
CA ALA A 386 -15.48 -20.01 11.08
C ALA A 386 -15.64 -19.24 12.41
N ALA A 387 -16.74 -19.44 13.12
CA ALA A 387 -16.98 -18.82 14.41
C ALA A 387 -15.94 -19.21 15.46
N HIS A 388 -15.51 -20.47 15.46
CA HIS A 388 -14.45 -20.96 16.33
C HIS A 388 -13.09 -20.31 15.99
N LEU A 389 -12.72 -20.26 14.71
CA LEU A 389 -11.48 -19.61 14.26
C LEU A 389 -11.46 -18.12 14.61
N LYS A 390 -12.58 -17.41 14.43
CA LYS A 390 -12.69 -15.99 14.80
C LYS A 390 -12.46 -15.78 16.29
N TRP A 391 -13.06 -16.63 17.12
CA TRP A 391 -12.91 -16.59 18.57
C TRP A 391 -11.49 -16.96 19.02
N ALA A 392 -10.89 -18.02 18.47
CA ALA A 392 -9.55 -18.48 18.82
C ALA A 392 -8.45 -17.46 18.47
N ASN A 393 -8.63 -16.73 17.37
CA ASN A 393 -7.70 -15.70 16.93
C ASN A 393 -7.90 -14.34 17.64
N ARG A 394 -8.91 -14.19 18.50
CA ARG A 394 -9.15 -12.96 19.28
C ARG A 394 -8.50 -13.08 20.65
N GLY A 395 -7.83 -12.04 21.10
CA GLY A 395 -7.29 -11.96 22.46
C GLY A 395 -6.69 -10.59 22.75
N TYR A 396 -6.44 -10.33 24.03
CA TYR A 396 -5.76 -9.12 24.48
C TYR A 396 -4.89 -9.44 25.69
N ARG A 397 -3.92 -8.58 25.96
CA ARG A 397 -3.11 -8.57 27.18
C ARG A 397 -2.85 -7.10 27.51
N ILE A 398 -3.03 -6.75 28.77
CA ILE A 398 -2.74 -5.41 29.28
C ILE A 398 -1.57 -5.61 30.24
N GLU A 399 -0.48 -4.94 29.94
CA GLU A 399 0.73 -4.84 30.75
C GLU A 399 0.86 -3.38 31.24
N ASP A 400 1.82 -3.11 32.11
CA ASP A 400 2.01 -1.77 32.67
C ASP A 400 2.36 -0.75 31.56
N ASP A 401 3.33 -1.10 30.72
CA ASP A 401 3.83 -0.19 29.66
C ASP A 401 3.21 -0.45 28.27
N HIS A 402 2.49 -1.55 28.09
CA HIS A 402 2.00 -1.97 26.77
C HIS A 402 0.59 -2.58 26.79
N VAL A 403 -0.15 -2.33 25.72
CA VAL A 403 -1.41 -3.02 25.40
C VAL A 403 -1.19 -3.87 24.16
N LEU A 404 -1.31 -5.19 24.31
CA LEU A 404 -1.21 -6.13 23.20
C LEU A 404 -2.60 -6.59 22.79
N THR A 405 -2.92 -6.51 21.51
CA THR A 405 -4.17 -7.04 20.97
C THR A 405 -3.90 -8.03 19.86
N ARG A 406 -4.69 -9.11 19.83
CA ARG A 406 -4.63 -10.12 18.79
C ARG A 406 -5.97 -10.27 18.12
N ASN A 407 -6.00 -10.08 16.81
CA ASN A 407 -7.21 -9.98 16.01
C ASN A 407 -7.03 -10.71 14.68
N GLY A 408 -8.10 -11.25 14.09
CA GLY A 408 -7.97 -11.82 12.75
C GLY A 408 -9.07 -12.80 12.35
N PHE A 409 -9.01 -13.27 11.12
CA PHE A 409 -9.70 -14.48 10.65
C PHE A 409 -8.74 -15.27 9.76
N TRP A 410 -8.52 -14.79 8.53
CA TRP A 410 -7.51 -15.32 7.61
C TRP A 410 -6.11 -14.82 7.98
N SER A 411 -6.01 -13.51 8.25
CA SER A 411 -4.79 -12.88 8.73
C SER A 411 -4.91 -12.58 10.22
N ARG A 412 -3.98 -13.11 11.01
CA ARG A 412 -3.81 -12.83 12.43
C ARG A 412 -2.89 -11.62 12.55
N ARG A 413 -3.39 -10.56 13.19
CA ARG A 413 -2.65 -9.34 13.51
C ARG A 413 -2.46 -9.27 15.01
N ILE A 414 -1.21 -9.13 15.44
CA ILE A 414 -0.83 -8.86 16.82
C ILE A 414 -0.29 -7.43 16.84
N SER A 415 -0.99 -6.53 17.50
CA SER A 415 -0.58 -5.15 17.64
C SER A 415 -0.08 -4.91 19.05
N VAL A 416 1.13 -4.36 19.17
CA VAL A 416 1.77 -3.93 20.41
C VAL A 416 1.71 -2.40 20.41
N VAL A 417 0.99 -1.84 21.37
CA VAL A 417 0.78 -0.40 21.51
C VAL A 417 1.33 0.03 22.87
N PRO A 418 2.34 0.90 22.95
CA PRO A 418 2.81 1.43 24.22
C PRO A 418 1.71 2.26 24.91
N SER A 419 1.48 2.03 26.19
CA SER A 419 0.40 2.64 26.97
C SER A 419 0.45 4.16 26.94
N TYR A 420 1.65 4.75 27.02
CA TYR A 420 1.87 6.21 27.00
C TYR A 420 1.59 6.87 25.62
N ARG A 421 1.43 6.07 24.56
CA ARG A 421 1.06 6.55 23.21
C ARG A 421 -0.45 6.53 22.96
N ILE A 422 -1.24 5.93 23.85
CA ILE A 422 -2.69 5.83 23.70
C ILE A 422 -3.34 7.18 24.03
N GLN A 423 -3.88 7.86 23.01
CA GLN A 423 -4.56 9.14 23.18
C GLN A 423 -6.06 8.99 23.44
N THR A 424 -6.71 8.07 22.74
CA THR A 424 -8.17 7.91 22.77
C THR A 424 -8.55 6.43 22.78
N VAL A 425 -9.43 6.06 23.71
CA VAL A 425 -10.04 4.72 23.75
C VAL A 425 -11.49 4.83 23.33
N VAL A 426 -11.82 4.29 22.16
CA VAL A 426 -13.20 4.25 21.65
C VAL A 426 -13.79 2.87 21.90
N THR A 427 -14.85 2.83 22.71
CA THR A 427 -15.60 1.59 22.94
C THR A 427 -16.81 1.54 22.02
N SER A 428 -16.93 0.46 21.25
CA SER A 428 -18.12 0.17 20.44
C SER A 428 -18.68 -1.20 20.78
N ALA A 429 -20.00 -1.28 20.86
CA ALA A 429 -20.72 -2.52 21.09
C ALA A 429 -21.92 -2.59 20.15
N THR A 430 -21.99 -3.66 19.37
CA THR A 430 -23.20 -3.96 18.57
C THR A 430 -24.36 -4.34 19.50
N VAL A 431 -25.59 -4.31 18.97
CA VAL A 431 -26.79 -4.78 19.69
C VAL A 431 -26.59 -6.19 20.25
N PHE A 432 -25.90 -7.06 19.52
CA PHE A 432 -25.58 -8.43 19.95
C PHE A 432 -24.45 -8.53 20.99
N GLN A 433 -23.72 -7.45 21.24
CA GLN A 433 -22.61 -7.39 22.19
C GLN A 433 -22.99 -6.77 23.53
N ARG A 434 -23.98 -5.87 23.54
CA ARG A 434 -24.50 -5.26 24.76
C ARG A 434 -25.05 -6.35 25.70
N PRO A 435 -24.78 -6.28 27.02
CA PRO A 435 -25.54 -7.08 27.97
C PRO A 435 -27.02 -6.72 27.82
N ALA A 436 -27.91 -7.71 27.87
CA ALA A 436 -29.32 -7.42 28.05
C ALA A 436 -29.42 -6.68 29.38
N VAL A 437 -29.85 -5.41 29.34
CA VAL A 437 -30.24 -4.69 30.55
C VAL A 437 -31.44 -5.46 31.06
N ALA A 438 -31.22 -6.34 32.04
CA ALA A 438 -32.31 -6.87 32.84
C ALA A 438 -32.82 -5.67 33.64
N GLY A 439 -34.06 -5.25 33.36
CA GLY A 439 -34.74 -4.29 34.21
C GLY A 439 -34.89 -4.88 35.61
N ASP A 440 -34.62 -4.04 36.61
CA ASP A 440 -34.92 -4.30 38.03
C ASP A 440 -36.39 -4.66 38.26
#